data_AF-R5NXR0-F1
#
_entry.id   AF-R5NXR0-F1
#
_cell.length_a   1.000
_cell.length_b   1.000
_cell.length_c   1.000
_cell.angle_alpha   90.00
_cell.angle_beta   90.00
_cell.angle_gamma   90.00
#
_symmetry.space_group_name_H-M   'P 1'
#
loop_
_entity.id
_entity.type
_entity.pdbx_description
1 polymer ?
#
loop_
_entity_poly.entity_id
_entity_poly.type
_entity_poly.pdbx_seq_one_letter_code
_entity_poly.pdbx_strand_id
1 'polypeptide(L)'
;MNKVNIKLINAFLERDRLNVRADLESYKDFYCAATSYNSSNIKHGHQRRINPNTLKEFAQKVLEKETELENAKSFDDIYAIIKSCKIYKIGRLAIYDTAIRIAYLKGLEPTEVYLQQGASWGAHKLRIHGKSANRNKFDELGLNDFKIHEIECFLCIYHKCLDCLYIDSCPYIVTPNLFPTKKGICKR
;
A
#
# COMPACT_ATOMS: atom_id res chain seq x y z
N MET A 1 12.29 -22.61 -2.68
CA MET A 1 11.67 -21.46 -1.99
C MET A 1 10.25 -21.85 -1.61
N ASN A 2 9.75 -21.54 -0.40
CA ASN A 2 8.39 -21.93 -0.03
C ASN A 2 7.41 -21.07 -0.83
N LYS A 3 6.62 -21.71 -1.70
CA LYS A 3 5.51 -21.04 -2.41
C LYS A 3 4.55 -20.45 -1.38
N VAL A 4 4.02 -19.26 -1.68
CA VAL A 4 2.96 -18.66 -0.87
C VAL A 4 1.73 -19.56 -0.94
N ASN A 5 1.02 -19.69 0.17
CA ASN A 5 -0.17 -20.53 0.22
C ASN A 5 -1.26 -20.01 -0.73
N ILE A 6 -1.77 -20.88 -1.61
CA ILE A 6 -2.76 -20.53 -2.64
C ILE A 6 -4.04 -19.90 -2.06
N LYS A 7 -4.42 -20.26 -0.82
CA LYS A 7 -5.61 -19.68 -0.17
C LYS A 7 -5.45 -18.19 0.11
N LEU A 8 -4.22 -17.73 0.44
CA LEU A 8 -3.94 -16.30 0.61
C LEU A 8 -3.98 -15.58 -0.73
N ILE A 9 -3.44 -16.19 -1.77
CA ILE A 9 -3.44 -15.65 -3.13
C ILE A 9 -4.88 -15.46 -3.60
N ASN A 10 -5.72 -16.49 -3.51
CA ASN A 10 -7.13 -16.42 -3.91
C ASN A 10 -7.90 -15.40 -3.07
N ALA A 11 -7.69 -15.36 -1.75
CA ALA A 11 -8.32 -14.36 -0.89
C ALA A 11 -7.96 -12.93 -1.30
N PHE A 12 -6.72 -12.67 -1.74
CA PHE A 12 -6.37 -11.38 -2.27
C PHE A 12 -7.06 -11.11 -3.62
N LEU A 13 -6.96 -12.04 -4.57
CA LEU A 13 -7.48 -11.87 -5.93
C LEU A 13 -9.00 -11.65 -5.95
N GLU A 14 -9.75 -12.39 -5.13
CA GLU A 14 -11.22 -12.39 -5.11
C GLU A 14 -11.81 -11.25 -4.27
N ARG A 15 -11.09 -10.80 -3.23
CA ARG A 15 -11.62 -9.82 -2.25
C ARG A 15 -10.77 -8.57 -2.15
N ASP A 16 -9.51 -8.72 -1.75
CA ASP A 16 -8.71 -7.56 -1.35
C ASP A 16 -8.23 -6.71 -2.53
N ARG A 17 -8.05 -7.30 -3.71
CA ARG A 17 -7.78 -6.59 -4.96
C ARG A 17 -8.88 -5.59 -5.29
N LEU A 18 -10.14 -6.01 -5.17
CA LEU A 18 -11.29 -5.12 -5.40
C LEU A 18 -11.33 -3.99 -4.37
N ASN A 19 -11.01 -4.27 -3.11
CA ASN A 19 -10.93 -3.25 -2.07
C ASN A 19 -9.79 -2.24 -2.30
N VAL A 20 -8.61 -2.72 -2.70
CA VAL A 20 -7.45 -1.87 -3.04
C VAL A 20 -7.79 -0.98 -4.23
N ARG A 21 -8.37 -1.56 -5.29
CA ARG A 21 -8.81 -0.84 -6.46
C ARG A 21 -9.86 0.22 -6.11
N ALA A 22 -10.89 -0.14 -5.35
CA ALA A 22 -11.93 0.78 -4.92
C ALA A 22 -11.39 1.93 -4.05
N ASP A 23 -10.41 1.67 -3.17
CA ASP A 23 -9.74 2.74 -2.42
C ASP A 23 -9.00 3.69 -3.38
N LEU A 24 -8.21 3.17 -4.32
CA LEU A 24 -7.46 3.99 -5.28
C LEU A 24 -8.37 4.80 -6.21
N GLU A 25 -9.49 4.22 -6.66
CA GLU A 25 -10.51 4.92 -7.48
C GLU A 25 -11.30 5.97 -6.69
N SER A 26 -11.24 5.93 -5.35
CA SER A 26 -12.00 6.86 -4.49
C SER A 26 -11.36 8.25 -4.36
N TYR A 27 -10.09 8.41 -4.75
CA TYR A 27 -9.41 9.71 -4.76
C TYR A 27 -9.67 10.40 -6.10
N LYS A 28 -10.08 11.67 -6.07
CA LYS A 28 -10.49 12.44 -7.26
C LYS A 28 -9.45 13.43 -7.78
N ASP A 29 -8.54 13.86 -6.90
CA ASP A 29 -7.55 14.90 -7.17
C ASP A 29 -6.33 14.72 -6.26
N PHE A 30 -5.28 15.51 -6.51
CA PHE A 30 -4.03 15.47 -5.74
C PHE A 30 -4.23 15.82 -4.27
N TYR A 31 -5.19 16.70 -3.95
CA TYR A 31 -5.49 17.08 -2.58
C TYR A 31 -6.11 15.93 -1.78
N CYS A 32 -7.11 15.23 -2.33
CA CYS A 32 -7.70 14.02 -1.77
C CYS A 32 -6.62 12.94 -1.57
N ALA A 33 -5.77 12.72 -2.57
CA ALA A 33 -4.69 11.75 -2.52
C ALA A 33 -3.67 12.05 -1.39
N ALA A 34 -3.27 13.32 -1.23
CA ALA A 34 -2.32 13.76 -0.22
C ALA A 34 -2.92 13.79 1.19
N THR A 35 -4.17 14.24 1.34
CA THR A 35 -4.85 14.26 2.64
C THR A 35 -5.31 12.87 3.09
N SER A 36 -5.33 11.88 2.19
CA SER A 36 -5.85 10.54 2.46
C SER A 36 -7.34 10.51 2.79
N TYR A 37 -8.09 11.52 2.36
CA TYR A 37 -9.54 11.55 2.43
C TYR A 37 -10.10 11.18 1.05
N ASN A 38 -10.93 10.16 1.01
CA ASN A 38 -11.61 9.78 -0.21
C ASN A 38 -12.70 10.79 -0.60
N SER A 39 -13.35 10.56 -1.76
CA SER A 39 -14.46 11.38 -2.25
C SER A 39 -15.64 11.49 -1.28
N SER A 40 -15.83 10.50 -0.39
CA SER A 40 -16.83 10.52 0.69
C SER A 40 -16.34 11.19 1.99
N ASN A 41 -15.19 11.85 1.97
CA ASN A 41 -14.56 12.50 3.13
C ASN A 41 -14.25 11.54 4.29
N ILE A 42 -13.99 10.27 3.98
CA ILE A 42 -13.54 9.26 4.93
C ILE A 42 -12.01 9.15 4.83
N LYS A 43 -11.34 9.21 5.98
CA LYS A 43 -9.89 9.14 6.08
C LYS A 43 -9.40 7.69 6.05
N HIS A 44 -8.39 7.41 5.23
CA HIS A 44 -7.82 6.07 5.10
C HIS A 44 -7.24 5.54 6.43
N GLY A 45 -7.47 4.25 6.71
CA GLY A 45 -7.13 3.61 7.97
C GLY A 45 -5.63 3.61 8.32
N HIS A 46 -4.75 3.54 7.30
CA HIS A 46 -3.30 3.64 7.50
C HIS A 46 -2.85 5.02 7.98
N GLN A 47 -3.55 6.08 7.58
CA GLN A 47 -3.19 7.46 7.89
C GLN A 47 -3.97 8.06 9.06
N ARG A 48 -4.87 7.26 9.68
CA ARG A 48 -5.71 7.70 10.80
C ARG A 48 -4.95 8.32 11.98
N ARG A 49 -3.69 7.90 12.20
CA ARG A 49 -2.86 8.38 13.32
C ARG A 49 -2.16 9.71 13.05
N ILE A 50 -2.06 10.14 11.79
CA ILE A 50 -1.49 11.44 11.45
C ILE A 50 -2.53 12.52 11.75
N ASN A 51 -2.15 13.63 12.36
CA ASN A 51 -3.07 14.72 12.64
C ASN A 51 -3.68 15.26 11.32
N PRO A 52 -5.01 15.48 11.21
CA PRO A 52 -5.63 16.04 10.02
C PRO A 52 -5.01 17.37 9.55
N ASN A 53 -4.62 18.26 10.46
CA ASN A 53 -3.99 19.53 10.11
C ASN A 53 -2.61 19.32 9.46
N THR A 54 -1.83 18.37 9.96
CA THR A 54 -0.56 17.97 9.32
C THR A 54 -0.79 17.43 7.91
N LEU A 55 -1.85 16.65 7.68
CA LEU A 55 -2.17 16.16 6.34
C LEU A 55 -2.63 17.28 5.41
N LYS A 56 -3.39 18.26 5.91
CA LYS A 56 -3.77 19.44 5.14
C LYS A 56 -2.54 20.28 4.75
N GLU A 57 -1.65 20.53 5.70
CA GLU A 57 -0.39 21.25 5.45
C GLU A 57 0.48 20.53 4.41
N PHE A 58 0.61 19.21 4.55
CA PHE A 58 1.31 18.38 3.57
C PHE A 58 0.65 18.43 2.20
N ALA A 59 -0.68 18.37 2.12
CA ALA A 59 -1.42 18.47 0.87
C ALA A 59 -1.24 19.83 0.20
N GLN A 60 -1.16 20.92 0.96
CA GLN A 60 -0.83 22.24 0.38
C GLN A 60 0.57 22.24 -0.26
N LYS A 61 1.56 21.62 0.39
CA LYS A 61 2.90 21.44 -0.22
C LYS A 61 2.89 20.57 -1.47
N VAL A 62 1.98 19.60 -1.56
CA VAL A 62 1.79 18.79 -2.76
C VAL A 62 1.13 19.62 -3.87
N LEU A 63 0.14 20.45 -3.56
CA LEU A 63 -0.52 21.33 -4.53
C LEU A 63 0.39 22.45 -5.06
N GLU A 64 1.31 22.97 -4.23
CA GLU A 64 2.38 23.87 -4.69
C GLU A 64 3.25 23.24 -5.81
N LYS A 65 3.20 21.90 -5.97
CA LYS A 65 3.93 21.11 -6.96
C LYS A 65 3.03 20.53 -8.05
N GLU A 66 1.79 20.99 -8.17
CA GLU A 66 0.80 20.45 -9.12
C GLU A 66 1.32 20.41 -10.56
N THR A 67 1.89 21.49 -11.08
CA THR A 67 2.46 21.51 -12.44
C THR A 67 3.61 20.51 -12.63
N GLU A 68 4.45 20.29 -11.61
CA GLU A 68 5.51 19.27 -11.67
C GLU A 68 4.89 17.85 -11.69
N LEU A 69 3.84 17.62 -10.90
CA LEU A 69 3.12 16.35 -10.85
C LEU A 69 2.34 16.07 -12.14
N GLU A 70 1.76 17.08 -12.78
CA GLU A 70 1.12 16.95 -14.09
C GLU A 70 2.11 16.51 -15.16
N ASN A 71 3.34 17.04 -15.12
CA ASN A 71 4.39 16.72 -16.08
C ASN A 71 5.21 15.45 -15.75
N ALA A 72 5.02 14.87 -14.57
CA ALA A 72 5.70 13.64 -14.17
C ALA A 72 5.36 12.47 -15.10
N LYS A 73 6.39 11.74 -15.56
CA LYS A 73 6.26 10.68 -16.58
C LYS A 73 6.42 9.28 -16.01
N SER A 74 6.84 9.18 -14.75
CA SER A 74 7.08 7.91 -14.07
C SER A 74 6.63 7.97 -12.61
N PHE A 75 6.45 6.79 -12.00
CA PHE A 75 6.23 6.71 -10.56
C PHE A 75 7.40 7.32 -9.76
N ASP A 76 8.64 7.15 -10.24
CA ASP A 76 9.82 7.64 -9.53
C ASP A 76 9.89 9.17 -9.53
N ASP A 77 9.45 9.83 -10.62
CA ASP A 77 9.29 11.29 -10.67
C ASP A 77 8.28 11.76 -9.60
N ILE A 78 7.11 11.12 -9.56
CA ILE A 78 6.05 11.43 -8.57
C ILE A 78 6.60 11.21 -7.16
N TYR A 79 7.25 10.07 -6.90
CA TYR A 79 7.79 9.75 -5.59
C TYR A 79 8.84 10.77 -5.15
N ALA A 80 9.72 11.22 -6.06
CA ALA A 80 10.71 12.25 -5.79
C ALA A 80 10.06 13.61 -5.44
N ILE A 81 9.04 14.03 -6.22
CA ILE A 81 8.29 15.26 -5.97
C ILE A 81 7.60 15.20 -4.60
N ILE A 82 6.82 14.16 -4.33
CA ILE A 82 6.10 14.01 -3.05
C ILE A 82 7.05 13.93 -1.86
N LYS A 83 8.21 13.28 -2.03
CA LYS A 83 9.25 13.23 -1.01
C LYS A 83 9.86 14.61 -0.73
N SER A 84 9.95 15.48 -1.74
CA SER A 84 10.40 16.87 -1.56
C SER A 84 9.40 17.72 -0.76
N CYS A 85 8.11 17.38 -0.80
CA CYS A 85 7.04 18.04 -0.03
C CYS A 85 7.00 17.62 1.45
N LYS A 86 7.94 16.78 1.92
CA LYS A 86 7.92 16.23 3.27
C LYS A 86 7.99 17.33 4.32
N ILE A 87 7.05 17.28 5.27
CA ILE A 87 7.05 18.10 6.49
C ILE A 87 7.23 17.23 7.75
N TYR A 88 7.35 17.88 8.91
CA TYR A 88 7.43 17.18 10.20
C TYR A 88 6.21 16.28 10.41
N LYS A 89 6.42 15.09 10.99
CA LYS A 89 5.41 14.02 11.20
C LYS A 89 4.88 13.31 9.94
N ILE A 90 5.27 13.72 8.74
CA ILE A 90 5.04 12.95 7.51
C ILE A 90 6.19 11.95 7.31
N GLY A 91 5.88 10.68 7.55
CA GLY A 91 6.83 9.57 7.46
C GLY A 91 6.92 8.97 6.05
N ARG A 92 7.87 8.04 5.87
CA ARG A 92 8.10 7.35 4.58
C ARG A 92 6.85 6.63 4.05
N LEU A 93 6.06 6.01 4.93
CA LEU A 93 4.81 5.36 4.53
C LEU A 93 3.82 6.36 3.93
N ALA A 94 3.62 7.52 4.55
CA ALA A 94 2.70 8.53 4.03
C ALA A 94 3.16 9.09 2.68
N ILE A 95 4.47 9.31 2.51
CA ILE A 95 5.04 9.72 1.22
C ILE A 95 4.75 8.68 0.15
N TYR A 96 5.00 7.40 0.44
CA TYR A 96 4.75 6.31 -0.51
C TYR A 96 3.26 6.15 -0.84
N ASP A 97 2.40 6.12 0.18
CA ASP A 97 0.94 6.01 -0.01
C ASP A 97 0.40 7.15 -0.88
N THR A 98 0.85 8.39 -0.63
CA THR A 98 0.47 9.54 -1.45
C THR A 98 0.98 9.42 -2.88
N ALA A 99 2.23 8.99 -3.07
CA ALA A 99 2.79 8.78 -4.41
C ALA A 99 2.02 7.71 -5.19
N ILE A 100 1.62 6.60 -4.54
CA ILE A 100 0.81 5.54 -5.17
C ILE A 100 -0.55 6.04 -5.62
N ARG A 101 -1.25 6.81 -4.77
CA ARG A 101 -2.56 7.38 -5.13
C ARG A 101 -2.46 8.36 -6.31
N ILE A 102 -1.44 9.23 -6.31
CA ILE A 102 -1.22 10.19 -7.39
C ILE A 102 -0.79 9.47 -8.68
N ALA A 103 0.06 8.44 -8.58
CA ALA A 103 0.43 7.62 -9.73
C ALA A 103 -0.79 6.93 -10.33
N TYR A 104 -1.69 6.39 -9.50
CA TYR A 104 -2.95 5.79 -9.96
C TYR A 104 -3.82 6.80 -10.71
N LEU A 105 -4.00 8.02 -10.19
CA LEU A 105 -4.71 9.11 -10.89
C LEU A 105 -4.12 9.42 -12.26
N LYS A 106 -2.80 9.25 -12.43
CA LYS A 106 -2.08 9.49 -13.67
C LYS A 106 -1.93 8.25 -14.57
N GLY A 107 -2.47 7.10 -14.17
CA GLY A 107 -2.28 5.84 -14.89
C GLY A 107 -0.82 5.33 -14.89
N LEU A 108 -0.03 5.74 -13.90
CA LEU A 108 1.37 5.35 -13.72
C LEU A 108 1.48 4.28 -12.62
N GLU A 109 2.47 3.41 -12.76
CA GLU A 109 2.70 2.27 -11.85
C GLU A 109 4.16 2.27 -11.36
N PRO A 110 4.43 1.83 -10.11
CA PRO A 110 5.79 1.63 -9.63
C PRO A 110 6.50 0.52 -10.41
N THR A 111 7.82 0.66 -10.57
CA THR A 111 8.70 -0.32 -11.25
C THR A 111 9.29 -1.36 -10.30
N GLU A 112 9.26 -1.09 -9.00
CA GLU A 112 9.72 -1.98 -7.94
C GLU A 112 8.69 -2.11 -6.83
N VAL A 113 8.72 -3.26 -6.13
CA VAL A 113 7.89 -3.49 -4.95
C VAL A 113 8.54 -2.78 -3.77
N TYR A 114 8.00 -1.63 -3.37
CA TYR A 114 8.51 -0.87 -2.23
C TYR A 114 8.11 -1.54 -0.91
N LEU A 115 9.08 -1.84 -0.06
CA LEU A 115 8.87 -2.60 1.17
C LEU A 115 8.63 -1.64 2.36
N GLN A 116 7.44 -1.05 2.43
CA GLN A 116 7.06 -0.19 3.54
C GLN A 116 6.48 -0.99 4.71
N GLN A 117 6.76 -0.58 5.95
CA GLN A 117 6.10 -1.05 7.19
C GLN A 117 5.67 -2.54 7.17
N GLY A 118 4.38 -2.84 6.98
CA GLY A 118 3.84 -4.20 6.97
C GLY A 118 4.32 -5.05 5.80
N ALA A 119 4.47 -4.47 4.61
CA ALA A 119 5.03 -5.18 3.45
C ALA A 119 6.47 -5.62 3.69
N SER A 120 7.27 -4.81 4.41
CA SER A 120 8.63 -5.20 4.82
C SER A 120 8.61 -6.44 5.72
N TRP A 121 7.66 -6.54 6.66
CA TRP A 121 7.50 -7.72 7.49
C TRP A 121 7.09 -8.96 6.68
N GLY A 122 6.20 -8.78 5.70
CA GLY A 122 5.80 -9.86 4.80
C GLY A 122 6.97 -10.35 3.95
N ALA A 123 7.71 -9.43 3.33
CA ALA A 123 8.89 -9.74 2.54
C ALA A 123 9.97 -10.46 3.36
N HIS A 124 10.20 -10.04 4.61
CA HIS A 124 11.17 -10.68 5.50
C HIS A 124 10.85 -12.17 5.74
N LYS A 125 9.57 -12.53 5.88
CA LYS A 125 9.15 -13.95 6.01
C LYS A 125 9.45 -14.77 4.76
N LEU A 126 9.47 -14.10 3.61
CA LEU A 126 9.82 -14.68 2.31
C LEU A 126 11.33 -14.56 2.00
N ARG A 127 12.14 -14.12 2.97
CA ARG A 127 13.60 -13.90 2.84
C ARG A 127 13.97 -12.87 1.78
N ILE A 128 13.09 -11.90 1.54
CA ILE A 128 13.33 -10.75 0.67
C ILE A 128 13.61 -9.55 1.57
N HIS A 129 14.75 -8.90 1.36
CA HIS A 129 15.25 -7.79 2.17
C HIS A 129 15.54 -6.57 1.31
N GLY A 130 15.47 -5.39 1.90
CA GLY A 130 15.75 -4.12 1.21
C GLY A 130 14.70 -3.06 1.50
N LYS A 131 14.85 -1.90 0.84
CA LYS A 131 13.84 -0.83 0.84
C LYS A 131 12.79 -1.04 -0.26
N SER A 132 13.20 -1.68 -1.34
CA SER A 132 12.40 -2.14 -2.47
C SER A 132 12.97 -3.47 -2.95
N ALA A 133 12.19 -4.18 -3.76
CA ALA A 133 12.63 -5.39 -4.43
C ALA A 133 12.10 -5.40 -5.87
N ASN A 134 12.94 -5.87 -6.79
CA ASN A 134 12.52 -6.10 -8.17
C ASN A 134 11.40 -7.15 -8.21
N ARG A 135 10.47 -6.98 -9.16
CA ARG A 135 9.35 -7.89 -9.39
C ARG A 135 9.77 -9.36 -9.51
N ASN A 136 10.90 -9.64 -10.15
CA ASN A 136 11.37 -11.00 -10.39
C ASN A 136 11.63 -11.81 -9.11
N LYS A 137 11.85 -11.15 -7.97
CA LYS A 137 11.99 -11.82 -6.66
C LYS A 137 10.71 -12.53 -6.22
N PHE A 138 9.57 -12.25 -6.86
CA PHE A 138 8.26 -12.78 -6.50
C PHE A 138 7.70 -13.80 -7.51
N ASP A 139 8.39 -14.05 -8.64
CA ASP A 139 7.87 -14.89 -9.73
C ASP A 139 7.64 -16.35 -9.28
N GLU A 140 8.57 -16.88 -8.48
CA GLU A 140 8.48 -18.24 -7.92
C GLU A 140 7.42 -18.39 -6.82
N LEU A 141 6.84 -17.28 -6.34
CA LEU A 141 5.88 -17.26 -5.23
C LEU A 141 4.43 -17.42 -5.68
N GLY A 142 4.16 -17.51 -6.98
CA GLY A 142 2.80 -17.60 -7.53
C GLY A 142 2.08 -16.25 -7.63
N LEU A 143 2.81 -15.13 -7.57
CA LEU A 143 2.27 -13.76 -7.66
C LEU A 143 2.40 -13.19 -9.08
N ASN A 144 2.34 -14.04 -10.10
CA ASN A 144 2.56 -13.66 -11.51
C ASN A 144 1.45 -12.74 -12.05
N ASP A 145 0.23 -12.89 -11.54
CA ASP A 145 -0.93 -12.09 -11.95
C ASP A 145 -1.08 -10.79 -11.14
N PHE A 146 -0.13 -10.49 -10.25
CA PHE A 146 -0.19 -9.31 -9.39
C PHE A 146 0.60 -8.16 -10.02
N LYS A 147 0.01 -6.96 -9.99
CA LYS A 147 0.74 -5.72 -10.23
C LYS A 147 1.74 -5.45 -9.11
N ILE A 148 2.71 -4.58 -9.37
CA ILE A 148 3.78 -4.28 -8.40
C ILE A 148 3.23 -3.70 -7.08
N HIS A 149 2.28 -2.77 -7.14
CA HIS A 149 1.64 -2.24 -5.93
C HIS A 149 0.76 -3.29 -5.23
N GLU A 150 0.15 -4.22 -5.98
CA GLU A 150 -0.64 -5.32 -5.41
C GLU A 150 0.24 -6.29 -4.62
N ILE A 151 1.48 -6.55 -5.07
CA ILE A 151 2.45 -7.35 -4.29
C ILE A 151 2.75 -6.65 -2.96
N GLU A 152 2.98 -5.34 -2.96
CA GLU A 152 3.18 -4.58 -1.71
C GLU A 152 1.97 -4.72 -0.77
N CYS A 153 0.76 -4.50 -1.29
CA CYS A 153 -0.48 -4.64 -0.54
C CYS A 153 -0.66 -6.06 0.00
N PHE A 154 -0.39 -7.09 -0.82
CA PHE A 154 -0.46 -8.49 -0.44
C PHE A 154 0.47 -8.80 0.74
N LEU A 155 1.74 -8.39 0.64
CA LEU A 155 2.72 -8.56 1.71
C LEU A 155 2.26 -7.85 2.99
N CYS A 156 1.71 -6.63 2.86
CA CYS A 156 1.24 -5.83 3.99
C CYS A 156 -0.03 -6.41 4.65
N ILE A 157 -0.98 -6.94 3.88
CA ILE A 157 -2.22 -7.50 4.43
C ILE A 157 -1.93 -8.84 5.11
N TYR A 158 -1.13 -9.69 4.46
CA TYR A 158 -0.94 -11.08 4.85
C TYR A 158 0.34 -11.33 5.65
N HIS A 159 1.11 -10.29 6.03
CA HIS A 159 2.36 -10.44 6.78
C HIS A 159 2.23 -11.31 8.04
N LYS A 160 1.02 -11.44 8.62
CA LYS A 160 0.77 -12.29 9.80
C LYS A 160 0.44 -13.75 9.49
N CYS A 161 0.05 -14.08 8.25
CA CYS A 161 -0.30 -15.45 7.86
C CYS A 161 0.65 -16.07 6.82
N LEU A 162 1.66 -15.36 6.30
CA LEU A 162 2.61 -15.90 5.30
C LEU A 162 3.41 -17.12 5.77
N ASP A 163 3.59 -17.29 7.07
CA ASP A 163 4.26 -18.42 7.72
C ASP A 163 3.29 -19.28 8.55
N CYS A 164 1.97 -19.13 8.35
CA CYS A 164 0.98 -19.85 9.12
C CYS A 164 0.94 -21.33 8.70
N LEU A 165 1.25 -22.21 9.65
CA LEU A 165 1.18 -23.67 9.45
C LEU A 165 -0.26 -24.20 9.32
N TYR A 166 -1.23 -23.47 9.87
CA TYR A 166 -2.66 -23.83 9.88
C TYR A 166 -3.48 -22.77 9.15
N ILE A 167 -3.27 -22.68 7.84
CA ILE A 167 -3.92 -21.64 7.01
C ILE A 167 -5.46 -21.70 7.07
N ASP A 168 -6.00 -22.90 7.29
CA ASP A 168 -7.44 -23.17 7.35
C ASP A 168 -8.10 -22.60 8.60
N SER A 169 -7.29 -22.22 9.59
CA SER A 169 -7.73 -21.53 10.79
C SER A 169 -7.25 -20.07 10.82
N CYS A 170 -6.57 -19.58 9.77
CA CYS A 170 -6.10 -18.19 9.72
C CYS A 170 -7.33 -17.26 9.70
N PRO A 171 -7.47 -16.31 10.65
CA PRO A 171 -8.63 -15.43 10.74
C PRO A 171 -8.88 -14.61 9.47
N TYR A 172 -7.84 -14.32 8.68
CA TYR A 172 -7.96 -13.62 7.40
C TYR A 172 -8.64 -14.45 6.31
N ILE A 173 -8.63 -15.78 6.45
CA ILE A 173 -9.32 -16.74 5.58
C ILE A 173 -10.70 -17.07 6.15
N VAL A 174 -10.80 -17.36 7.46
CA VAL A 174 -12.03 -17.86 8.09
C VAL A 174 -13.04 -16.76 8.40
N THR A 175 -12.58 -15.55 8.75
CA THR A 175 -13.44 -14.39 9.09
C THR A 175 -12.98 -13.15 8.32
N PRO A 176 -13.43 -12.97 7.06
CA PRO A 176 -13.08 -11.88 6.15
C PRO A 176 -13.48 -10.46 6.60
N ASN A 177 -13.11 -9.98 7.79
CA ASN A 177 -13.40 -8.58 8.11
C ASN A 177 -12.45 -7.63 7.35
N LEU A 178 -13.06 -6.71 6.58
CA LEU A 178 -12.41 -5.63 5.83
C LEU A 178 -11.51 -4.84 6.76
N PHE A 179 -10.20 -4.97 6.54
CA PHE A 179 -9.13 -4.40 7.35
C PHE A 179 -9.18 -4.87 8.81
N PRO A 180 -8.08 -5.39 9.39
CA PRO A 180 -8.06 -5.66 10.82
C PRO A 180 -8.19 -4.34 11.58
N THR A 181 -9.43 -3.94 11.90
CA THR A 181 -9.71 -3.07 13.02
C THR A 181 -9.09 -3.77 14.22
N LYS A 182 -8.34 -3.01 15.02
CA LYS A 182 -7.33 -3.47 15.99
C LYS A 182 -7.80 -4.45 17.08
N LYS A 183 -9.00 -5.01 17.04
CA LYS A 183 -9.51 -5.91 18.06
C LYS A 183 -9.52 -7.35 17.53
N GLY A 184 -8.49 -8.10 17.91
CA GLY A 184 -8.54 -9.55 17.98
C GLY A 184 -7.72 -10.31 16.94
N ILE A 185 -6.38 -10.27 17.02
CA ILE A 185 -5.53 -11.32 16.45
C ILE A 185 -4.39 -11.56 17.43
N CYS A 186 -4.34 -12.77 18.00
CA CYS A 186 -3.34 -13.33 18.91
C CYS A 186 -2.67 -12.33 19.86
N LYS A 187 -3.13 -12.32 21.12
CA LYS A 187 -2.22 -12.02 22.22
C LYS A 187 -0.99 -12.91 22.04
N ARG A 188 0.20 -12.31 22.14
CA ARG A 188 1.40 -13.08 22.50
C ARG A 188 1.10 -13.90 23.75
#